data_AF-A0A7S2UBH7-F1
#
_entry.id   AF-A0A7S2UBH7-F1
#
_cell.length_a   1.000
_cell.length_b   1.000
_cell.length_c   1.000
_cell.angle_alpha   90.00
_cell.angle_beta   90.00
_cell.angle_gamma   90.00
#
_symmetry.space_group_name_H-M   'P 1'
#
loop_
_entity.id
_entity.type
_entity.pdbx_description
1 polymer ?
#
loop_
_entity_poly.entity_id
_entity_poly.type
_entity_poly.pdbx_seq_one_letter_code
_entity_poly.pdbx_strand_id
1 'polypeptide(L)'
;EQLEKVEGELQEQEALLLQLKENIKLYHTMKAKYEILMGEVQSLEAEKISLATQLENAQIDPTKGCSTAIKKKLEKVESSLKWARSETRKHQQMYRKAEQEAQKSKMLDRKIIELKQGKVALIKRQKEAASRHRAFTEAKSKEIQTLKRKERKTGKQVSKLAAECNKHKMTIDRRNEYSNKLSEKLKQTESHLMRLLAMKKRDMKSRTRQSQHQKPHANKVMSNGESDENHRFADTTQEMTSIKFLLENMVSDRVNRDQMKIEYEEKVAEYSELMRSLVKEMKELNKVKDSDEQNNEEQSESLKEREQNIEDIEIKLELVESDLEELRTKLPDIVRSEADATNVAEETKSEESARKMIANLSAPVIRSLLWDFLDDYTKSEFERKVLDISVTRKESALESLELEI
;
A
#
# COMPACT_ATOMS: atom_id res chain seq x y z
N GLU A 1 -13.34 22.58 -3.92
CA GLU A 1 -14.61 23.27 -3.60
C GLU A 1 -14.62 24.09 -2.30
N GLN A 2 -14.74 23.50 -1.09
CA GLN A 2 -14.86 24.34 0.14
C GLN A 2 -13.61 25.19 0.44
N LEU A 3 -12.42 24.67 0.11
CA LEU A 3 -11.15 25.37 0.33
C LEU A 3 -10.97 26.54 -0.64
N GLU A 4 -11.33 26.34 -1.90
CA GLU A 4 -11.31 27.37 -2.94
C GLU A 4 -12.30 28.50 -2.64
N LYS A 5 -13.48 28.17 -2.09
CA LYS A 5 -14.45 29.19 -1.64
C LYS A 5 -13.87 30.07 -0.53
N VAL A 6 -13.24 29.46 0.49
CA VAL A 6 -12.58 30.20 1.58
C VAL A 6 -11.40 31.03 1.06
N GLU A 7 -10.69 30.53 0.06
CA GLU A 7 -9.56 31.24 -0.56
C GLU A 7 -10.01 32.44 -1.41
N GLY A 8 -11.09 32.30 -2.18
CA GLY A 8 -11.71 33.41 -2.89
C GLY A 8 -12.25 34.48 -1.94
N GLU A 9 -12.99 34.09 -0.91
CA GLU A 9 -13.46 35.02 0.13
C GLU A 9 -12.30 35.76 0.81
N LEU A 10 -11.20 35.05 1.08
CA LEU A 10 -10.02 35.65 1.72
C LEU A 10 -9.35 36.68 0.80
N GLN A 11 -9.22 36.41 -0.49
CA GLN A 11 -8.68 37.35 -1.47
C GLN A 11 -9.53 38.61 -1.60
N GLU A 12 -10.86 38.46 -1.67
CA GLU A 12 -11.79 39.61 -1.72
C GLU A 12 -11.67 40.49 -0.47
N GLN A 13 -11.61 39.87 0.72
CA GLN A 13 -11.50 40.59 1.98
C GLN A 13 -10.14 41.28 2.13
N GLU A 14 -9.04 40.65 1.68
CA GLU A 14 -7.70 41.23 1.68
C GLU A 14 -7.59 42.43 0.71
N ALA A 15 -8.21 42.33 -0.48
CA ALA A 15 -8.26 43.43 -1.43
C ALA A 15 -9.03 44.64 -0.86
N LEU A 16 -10.19 44.39 -0.24
CA LEU A 16 -11.00 45.45 0.39
C LEU A 16 -10.26 46.10 1.57
N LEU A 17 -9.57 45.30 2.38
CA LEU A 17 -8.75 45.80 3.49
C LEU A 17 -7.62 46.70 2.99
N LEU A 18 -6.97 46.34 1.89
CA LEU A 18 -5.88 47.12 1.31
C LEU A 18 -6.36 48.51 0.90
N GLN A 19 -7.51 48.59 0.20
CA GLN A 19 -8.14 49.85 -0.19
C GLN A 19 -8.51 50.71 1.04
N LEU A 20 -9.09 50.10 2.08
CA LEU A 20 -9.42 50.82 3.31
C LEU A 20 -8.17 51.34 4.04
N LYS A 21 -7.07 50.58 4.06
CA LYS A 21 -5.80 51.01 4.68
C LYS A 21 -5.19 52.19 3.92
N GLU A 22 -5.31 52.24 2.60
CA GLU A 22 -4.88 53.37 1.80
C GLU A 22 -5.71 54.64 2.09
N ASN A 23 -7.04 54.51 2.14
CA ASN A 23 -7.93 55.61 2.53
C ASN A 23 -7.61 56.14 3.95
N ILE A 24 -7.35 55.24 4.91
CA ILE A 24 -6.98 55.62 6.29
C ILE A 24 -5.70 56.45 6.35
N LYS A 25 -4.71 56.19 5.49
CA LYS A 25 -3.47 56.99 5.43
C LYS A 25 -3.77 58.43 4.99
N LEU A 26 -4.62 58.62 3.99
CA LEU A 26 -5.07 59.95 3.55
C LEU A 26 -5.76 60.68 4.71
N TYR A 27 -6.54 59.99 5.53
CA TYR A 27 -7.22 60.61 6.67
C TYR A 27 -6.29 61.04 7.82
N HIS A 28 -5.16 60.36 8.04
CA HIS A 28 -4.17 60.82 9.04
C HIS A 28 -3.61 62.20 8.68
N THR A 29 -3.37 62.44 7.39
CA THR A 29 -2.95 63.76 6.91
C THR A 29 -4.07 64.81 7.08
N MET A 30 -5.33 64.40 6.95
CA MET A 30 -6.49 65.28 7.13
C MET A 30 -6.74 65.62 8.61
N LYS A 31 -6.47 64.69 9.53
CA LYS A 31 -6.52 64.94 10.98
C LYS A 31 -5.53 66.01 11.40
N ALA A 32 -4.30 65.94 10.91
CA ALA A 32 -3.29 66.97 11.19
C ALA A 32 -3.76 68.36 10.70
N LYS A 33 -4.37 68.46 9.51
CA LYS A 33 -4.96 69.71 9.00
C LYS A 33 -6.11 70.22 9.86
N TYR A 34 -6.97 69.32 10.36
CA TYR A 34 -8.06 69.67 11.25
C TYR A 34 -7.55 70.24 12.59
N GLU A 35 -6.52 69.64 13.18
CA GLU A 35 -5.90 70.12 14.42
C GLU A 35 -5.30 71.52 14.26
N ILE A 36 -4.66 71.78 13.11
CA ILE A 36 -4.14 73.12 12.77
C ILE A 36 -5.28 74.14 12.63
N LEU A 37 -6.32 73.82 11.86
CA LEU A 37 -7.50 74.70 11.68
C LEU A 37 -8.21 75.00 13.01
N MET A 38 -8.30 74.02 13.90
CA MET A 38 -8.84 74.21 15.25
C MET A 38 -8.00 75.20 16.07
N GLY A 39 -6.66 75.10 15.99
CA GLY A 39 -5.75 76.07 16.62
C GLY A 39 -5.88 77.48 16.02
N GLU A 40 -6.03 77.59 14.70
CA GLU A 40 -6.26 78.86 14.01
C GLU A 40 -7.58 79.52 14.44
N VAL A 41 -8.66 78.74 14.56
CA VAL A 41 -9.96 79.25 15.07
C VAL A 41 -9.81 79.80 16.48
N GLN A 42 -9.11 79.09 17.37
CA GLN A 42 -8.85 79.55 18.74
C GLN A 42 -8.02 80.84 18.77
N SER A 43 -6.99 80.94 17.92
CA SER A 43 -6.17 82.15 17.78
C SER A 43 -7.00 83.34 17.27
N LEU A 44 -7.83 83.14 16.24
CA LEU A 44 -8.69 84.18 15.68
C LEU A 44 -9.79 84.61 16.67
N GLU A 45 -10.29 83.68 17.50
CA GLU A 45 -11.23 84.01 18.58
C GLU A 45 -10.58 84.88 19.65
N ALA A 46 -9.36 84.56 20.06
CA ALA A 46 -8.59 85.37 21.00
C ALA A 46 -8.26 86.76 20.42
N GLU A 47 -7.85 86.84 19.15
CA GLU A 47 -7.57 88.10 18.46
C GLU A 47 -8.84 88.95 18.32
N LYS A 48 -9.99 88.33 17.99
CA LYS A 48 -11.29 89.02 17.94
C LYS A 48 -11.64 89.64 19.30
N ILE A 49 -11.52 88.88 20.39
CA ILE A 49 -11.80 89.38 21.75
C ILE A 49 -10.86 90.55 22.08
N SER A 50 -9.56 90.41 21.81
CA SER A 50 -8.56 91.46 22.05
C SER A 50 -8.88 92.74 21.27
N LEU A 51 -9.16 92.63 19.96
CA LEU A 51 -9.52 93.77 19.11
C LEU A 51 -10.86 94.41 19.52
N ALA A 52 -11.83 93.63 19.98
CA ALA A 52 -13.09 94.15 20.51
C ALA A 52 -12.85 94.98 21.79
N THR A 53 -12.04 94.49 22.73
CA THR A 53 -11.64 95.27 23.91
C THR A 53 -10.83 96.53 23.56
N GLN A 54 -9.95 96.47 22.57
CA GLN A 54 -9.21 97.65 22.08
C GLN A 54 -10.13 98.68 21.43
N LEU A 55 -11.15 98.23 20.69
CA LEU A 55 -12.16 99.08 20.09
C LEU A 55 -13.02 99.79 21.15
N GLU A 56 -13.45 99.06 22.18
CA GLU A 56 -14.22 99.59 23.31
C GLU A 56 -13.43 100.68 24.05
N ASN A 57 -12.15 100.42 24.34
CA ASN A 57 -11.25 101.40 24.95
C ASN A 57 -11.00 102.63 24.06
N ALA A 58 -10.91 102.45 22.74
CA ALA A 58 -10.73 103.55 21.79
C ALA A 58 -12.01 104.38 21.53
N GLN A 59 -13.19 103.85 21.86
CA GLN A 59 -14.45 104.61 21.82
C GLN A 59 -14.62 105.53 23.03
N ILE A 60 -14.00 105.21 24.17
CA ILE A 60 -14.06 106.01 25.40
C ILE A 60 -13.15 107.25 25.33
N ASP A 61 -12.11 107.24 24.47
CA ASP A 61 -11.15 108.35 24.29
C ASP A 61 -11.07 108.78 22.80
N PRO A 62 -11.88 109.77 22.35
CA PRO A 62 -12.02 110.16 20.94
C PRO A 62 -10.79 110.81 20.32
N THR A 63 -9.77 111.14 21.11
CA THR A 63 -8.57 111.87 20.65
C THR A 63 -7.60 110.98 19.86
N LYS A 64 -7.77 109.66 19.89
CA LYS A 64 -6.94 108.69 19.16
C LYS A 64 -7.69 108.19 17.92
N GLY A 65 -7.42 108.79 16.75
CA GLY A 65 -8.04 108.47 15.45
C GLY A 65 -7.83 107.05 14.86
N CYS A 66 -7.66 106.02 15.68
CA CYS A 66 -7.38 104.63 15.28
C CYS A 66 -8.64 103.74 15.12
N SER A 67 -9.83 104.24 15.43
CA SER A 67 -11.09 103.46 15.46
C SER A 67 -11.42 102.77 14.12
N THR A 68 -11.27 103.47 12.99
CA THR A 68 -11.55 102.91 11.66
C THR A 68 -10.60 101.79 11.25
N ALA A 69 -9.33 101.87 11.64
CA ALA A 69 -8.34 100.83 11.36
C ALA A 69 -8.61 99.56 12.19
N ILE A 70 -9.00 99.71 13.46
CA ILE A 70 -9.38 98.60 14.35
C ILE A 70 -10.65 97.92 13.84
N LYS A 71 -11.67 98.68 13.40
CA LYS A 71 -12.89 98.12 12.77
C LYS A 71 -12.59 97.29 11.52
N LYS A 72 -11.74 97.80 10.62
CA LYS A 72 -11.36 97.09 9.39
C LYS A 72 -10.58 95.80 9.70
N LYS A 73 -9.73 95.80 10.72
CA LYS A 73 -9.06 94.57 11.19
C LYS A 73 -10.05 93.59 11.81
N LEU A 74 -11.00 94.07 12.62
CA LEU A 74 -12.06 93.25 13.22
C LEU A 74 -12.90 92.56 12.14
N GLU A 75 -13.35 93.27 11.10
CA GLU A 75 -14.10 92.69 9.97
C GLU A 75 -13.29 91.62 9.22
N LYS A 76 -11.98 91.83 9.04
CA LYS A 76 -11.08 90.85 8.42
C LYS A 76 -10.91 89.61 9.30
N VAL A 77 -10.79 89.77 10.62
CA VAL A 77 -10.73 88.65 11.58
C VAL A 77 -12.06 87.90 11.61
N GLU A 78 -13.20 88.60 11.57
CA GLU A 78 -14.52 87.97 11.56
C GLU A 78 -14.83 87.18 10.28
N SER A 79 -14.45 87.71 9.12
CA SER A 79 -14.56 86.98 7.84
C SER A 79 -13.66 85.75 7.80
N SER A 80 -12.41 85.89 8.28
CA SER A 80 -11.46 84.77 8.41
C SER A 80 -11.97 83.69 9.38
N LEU A 81 -12.55 84.11 10.50
CA LEU A 81 -13.11 83.22 11.52
C LEU A 81 -14.37 82.49 11.04
N LYS A 82 -15.23 83.15 10.22
CA LYS A 82 -16.35 82.47 9.55
C LYS A 82 -15.86 81.41 8.58
N TRP A 83 -14.82 81.71 7.79
CA TRP A 83 -14.22 80.76 6.86
C TRP A 83 -13.59 79.57 7.61
N ALA A 84 -12.75 79.84 8.61
CA ALA A 84 -12.08 78.81 9.41
C ALA A 84 -13.07 77.89 10.15
N ARG A 85 -14.17 78.45 10.70
CA ARG A 85 -15.25 77.65 11.32
C ARG A 85 -15.99 76.77 10.31
N SER A 86 -16.25 77.27 9.10
CA SER A 86 -16.87 76.48 8.04
C SER A 86 -15.97 75.32 7.61
N GLU A 87 -14.68 75.59 7.42
CA GLU A 87 -13.70 74.59 7.00
C GLU A 87 -13.44 73.54 8.09
N THR A 88 -13.41 73.96 9.36
CA THR A 88 -13.35 73.08 10.54
C THR A 88 -14.54 72.11 10.58
N ARG A 89 -15.77 72.57 10.31
CA ARG A 89 -16.96 71.71 10.27
C ARG A 89 -16.88 70.65 9.17
N LYS A 90 -16.40 71.03 7.97
CA LYS A 90 -16.19 70.07 6.87
C LYS A 90 -15.16 69.01 7.26
N HIS A 91 -14.03 69.42 7.82
CA HIS A 91 -12.98 68.50 8.27
C HIS A 91 -13.45 67.59 9.42
N GLN A 92 -14.26 68.10 10.34
CA GLN A 92 -14.88 67.29 11.40
C GLN A 92 -15.79 66.20 10.83
N GLN A 93 -16.60 66.51 9.82
CA GLN A 93 -17.46 65.53 9.17
C GLN A 93 -16.63 64.46 8.44
N MET A 94 -15.56 64.86 7.76
CA MET A 94 -14.63 63.93 7.11
C MET A 94 -13.91 63.03 8.13
N TYR A 95 -13.51 63.59 9.28
CA TYR A 95 -12.89 62.83 10.37
C TYR A 95 -13.83 61.75 10.93
N ARG A 96 -15.11 62.06 11.13
CA ARG A 96 -16.10 61.05 11.56
C ARG A 96 -16.26 59.91 10.55
N LYS A 97 -16.25 60.21 9.24
CA LYS A 97 -16.27 59.16 8.20
C LYS A 97 -15.01 58.30 8.23
N ALA A 98 -13.84 58.92 8.40
CA ALA A 98 -12.57 58.23 8.53
C ALA A 98 -12.54 57.28 9.75
N GLU A 99 -13.10 57.70 10.88
CA GLU A 99 -13.18 56.86 12.07
C GLU A 99 -14.08 55.63 11.86
N GLN A 100 -15.19 55.81 11.14
CA GLN A 100 -16.04 54.68 10.73
C GLN A 100 -15.31 53.72 9.78
N GLU A 101 -14.53 54.24 8.82
CA GLU A 101 -13.70 53.42 7.93
C GLU A 101 -12.58 52.68 8.67
N ALA A 102 -11.94 53.33 9.65
CA ALA A 102 -10.95 52.69 10.52
C ALA A 102 -11.55 51.55 11.35
N GLN A 103 -12.78 51.71 11.87
CA GLN A 103 -13.50 50.63 12.54
C GLN A 103 -13.82 49.47 11.59
N LYS A 104 -14.27 49.77 10.36
CA LYS A 104 -14.48 48.74 9.32
C LYS A 104 -13.21 47.98 9.00
N SER A 105 -12.08 48.68 8.83
CA SER A 105 -10.78 48.05 8.58
C SER A 105 -10.37 47.09 9.72
N LYS A 106 -10.57 47.47 10.98
CA LYS A 106 -10.30 46.58 12.13
C LYS A 106 -11.20 45.33 12.14
N MET A 107 -12.46 45.46 11.72
CA MET A 107 -13.37 44.31 11.62
C MET A 107 -12.95 43.37 10.49
N LEU A 108 -12.55 43.91 9.34
CA LEU A 108 -12.03 43.13 8.22
C LEU A 108 -10.73 42.42 8.58
N ASP A 109 -9.79 43.08 9.27
CA ASP A 109 -8.56 42.46 9.76
C ASP A 109 -8.87 41.23 10.64
N ARG A 110 -9.84 41.34 11.57
CA ARG A 110 -10.28 40.20 12.39
C ARG A 110 -10.89 39.09 11.55
N LYS A 111 -11.75 39.44 10.58
CA LYS A 111 -12.38 38.46 9.69
C LYS A 111 -11.37 37.71 8.84
N ILE A 112 -10.35 38.39 8.33
CA ILE A 112 -9.25 37.77 7.58
C ILE A 112 -8.46 36.81 8.46
N ILE A 113 -8.18 37.18 9.72
CA ILE A 113 -7.50 36.28 10.67
C ILE A 113 -8.34 35.01 10.90
N GLU A 114 -9.66 35.16 11.13
CA GLU A 114 -10.57 34.02 11.30
C GLU A 114 -10.63 33.14 10.04
N LEU A 115 -10.70 33.73 8.85
CA LEU A 115 -10.68 33.00 7.57
C LEU A 115 -9.35 32.27 7.36
N LYS A 116 -8.21 32.88 7.71
CA LYS A 116 -6.88 32.25 7.66
C LYS A 116 -6.80 31.05 8.58
N GLN A 117 -7.26 31.20 9.83
CA GLN A 117 -7.30 30.10 10.79
C GLN A 117 -8.26 28.98 10.32
N GLY A 118 -9.42 29.35 9.78
CA GLY A 118 -10.38 28.42 9.18
C GLY A 118 -9.79 27.64 8.01
N LYS A 119 -9.05 28.30 7.10
CA LYS A 119 -8.35 27.66 5.98
C LYS A 119 -7.36 26.61 6.48
N VAL A 120 -6.51 26.97 7.45
CA VAL A 120 -5.52 26.03 8.03
C VAL A 120 -6.22 24.82 8.67
N ALA A 121 -7.32 25.04 9.41
CA ALA A 121 -8.10 23.96 10.00
C ALA A 121 -8.72 23.04 8.94
N LEU A 122 -9.24 23.60 7.85
CA LEU A 122 -9.77 22.83 6.72
C LEU A 122 -8.69 22.00 6.01
N ILE A 123 -7.52 22.58 5.74
CA ILE A 123 -6.38 21.86 5.15
C ILE A 123 -6.00 20.69 6.06
N LYS A 124 -5.86 20.92 7.37
CA LYS A 124 -5.51 19.88 8.33
C LYS A 124 -6.55 18.75 8.30
N ARG A 125 -7.84 19.09 8.31
CA ARG A 125 -8.93 18.12 8.24
C ARG A 125 -8.93 17.31 6.94
N GLN A 126 -8.64 17.94 5.80
CA GLN A 126 -8.51 17.23 4.52
C GLN A 126 -7.31 16.29 4.52
N LYS A 127 -6.15 16.71 5.02
CA LYS A 127 -4.96 15.85 5.14
C LYS A 127 -5.21 14.64 6.06
N GLU A 128 -5.85 14.86 7.21
CA GLU A 128 -6.22 13.77 8.11
C GLU A 128 -7.23 12.81 7.47
N ALA A 129 -8.24 13.31 6.76
CA ALA A 129 -9.22 12.48 6.06
C ALA A 129 -8.56 11.65 4.94
N ALA A 130 -7.66 12.25 4.16
CA ALA A 130 -6.91 11.56 3.12
C ALA A 130 -6.00 10.47 3.71
N SER A 131 -5.29 10.77 4.80
CA SER A 131 -4.45 9.79 5.51
C SER A 131 -5.28 8.62 6.06
N ARG A 132 -6.44 8.88 6.69
CA ARG A 132 -7.35 7.83 7.16
C ARG A 132 -7.89 6.98 6.00
N HIS A 133 -8.22 7.60 4.88
CA HIS A 133 -8.66 6.87 3.69
C HIS A 133 -7.58 5.95 3.14
N ARG A 134 -6.33 6.43 3.02
CA ARG A 134 -5.18 5.61 2.59
C ARG A 134 -4.97 4.39 3.50
N ALA A 135 -4.91 4.62 4.81
CA ALA A 135 -4.78 3.54 5.79
C ALA A 135 -5.93 2.52 5.70
N PHE A 136 -7.17 2.98 5.47
CA PHE A 136 -8.32 2.11 5.27
C PHE A 136 -8.20 1.29 3.97
N THR A 137 -7.80 1.92 2.86
CA THR A 137 -7.62 1.24 1.58
C THR A 137 -6.48 0.21 1.61
N GLU A 138 -5.39 0.52 2.28
CA GLU A 138 -4.27 -0.42 2.50
C GLU A 138 -4.72 -1.61 3.34
N ALA A 139 -5.41 -1.37 4.46
CA ALA A 139 -5.94 -2.43 5.31
C ALA A 139 -6.91 -3.34 4.55
N LYS A 140 -7.81 -2.77 3.73
CA LYS A 140 -8.74 -3.54 2.90
C LYS A 140 -8.03 -4.30 1.78
N SER A 141 -6.99 -3.72 1.19
CA SER A 141 -6.19 -4.41 0.17
C SER A 141 -5.45 -5.61 0.74
N LYS A 142 -4.84 -5.47 1.92
CA LYS A 142 -4.23 -6.58 2.67
C LYS A 142 -5.27 -7.66 2.99
N GLU A 143 -6.45 -7.28 3.48
CA GLU A 143 -7.56 -8.21 3.73
C GLU A 143 -7.95 -9.00 2.48
N ILE A 144 -8.16 -8.32 1.34
CA ILE A 144 -8.49 -8.95 0.05
C ILE A 144 -7.40 -9.94 -0.38
N GLN A 145 -6.12 -9.57 -0.26
CA GLN A 145 -5.02 -10.47 -0.61
C GLN A 145 -5.00 -11.72 0.26
N THR A 146 -5.23 -11.59 1.58
CA THR A 146 -5.31 -12.75 2.47
C THR A 146 -6.47 -13.67 2.12
N LEU A 147 -7.62 -13.11 1.75
CA LEU A 147 -8.79 -13.87 1.31
C LEU A 147 -8.52 -14.60 -0.02
N LYS A 148 -7.92 -13.92 -1.00
CA LYS A 148 -7.49 -14.56 -2.27
C LYS A 148 -6.51 -15.71 -2.04
N ARG A 149 -5.55 -15.55 -1.11
CA ARG A 149 -4.62 -16.62 -0.73
C ARG A 149 -5.36 -17.82 -0.10
N LYS A 150 -6.33 -17.56 0.78
CA LYS A 150 -7.17 -18.61 1.39
C LYS A 150 -8.02 -19.32 0.33
N GLU A 151 -8.65 -18.58 -0.57
CA GLU A 151 -9.45 -19.11 -1.68
C GLU A 151 -8.62 -20.01 -2.62
N ARG A 152 -7.38 -19.62 -2.96
CA ARG A 152 -6.47 -20.47 -3.73
C ARG A 152 -6.14 -21.77 -3.00
N LYS A 153 -5.94 -21.72 -1.68
CA LYS A 153 -5.67 -22.92 -0.86
C LYS A 153 -6.87 -23.86 -0.82
N THR A 154 -8.07 -23.32 -0.60
CA THR A 154 -9.30 -24.12 -0.61
C THR A 154 -9.59 -24.69 -2.00
N GLY A 155 -9.37 -23.90 -3.06
CA GLY A 155 -9.49 -24.36 -4.45
C GLY A 155 -8.57 -25.54 -4.78
N LYS A 156 -7.29 -25.48 -4.35
CA LYS A 156 -6.35 -26.62 -4.49
C LYS A 156 -6.83 -27.86 -3.72
N GLN A 157 -7.37 -27.68 -2.51
CA GLN A 157 -7.91 -28.80 -1.71
C GLN A 157 -9.13 -29.44 -2.38
N VAL A 158 -10.06 -28.63 -2.88
CA VAL A 158 -11.24 -29.10 -3.62
C VAL A 158 -10.82 -29.85 -4.89
N SER A 159 -9.83 -29.35 -5.63
CA SER A 159 -9.30 -30.01 -6.82
C SER A 159 -8.69 -31.39 -6.50
N LYS A 160 -7.93 -31.51 -5.40
CA LYS A 160 -7.38 -32.79 -4.93
C LYS A 160 -8.49 -33.78 -4.58
N LEU A 161 -9.48 -33.35 -3.79
CA LEU A 161 -10.62 -34.19 -3.41
C LEU A 161 -11.43 -34.62 -4.64
N ALA A 162 -11.63 -33.74 -5.61
CA ALA A 162 -12.30 -34.08 -6.87
C ALA A 162 -11.53 -35.14 -7.67
N ALA A 163 -10.19 -35.05 -7.72
CA ALA A 163 -9.35 -36.05 -8.35
C ALA A 163 -9.42 -37.42 -7.64
N GLU A 164 -9.44 -37.44 -6.30
CA GLU A 164 -9.62 -38.66 -5.50
C GLU A 164 -11.00 -39.28 -5.72
N CYS A 165 -12.08 -38.48 -5.69
CA CYS A 165 -13.42 -38.92 -6.03
C CYS A 165 -13.49 -39.55 -7.42
N ASN A 166 -12.84 -38.95 -8.41
CA ASN A 166 -12.77 -39.52 -9.76
C ASN A 166 -12.02 -40.85 -9.79
N LYS A 167 -10.90 -40.99 -9.06
CA LYS A 167 -10.18 -42.28 -8.94
C LYS A 167 -11.05 -43.37 -8.32
N HIS A 168 -11.78 -43.04 -7.26
CA HIS A 168 -12.71 -43.97 -6.61
C HIS A 168 -13.84 -44.36 -7.55
N LYS A 169 -14.40 -43.40 -8.28
CA LYS A 169 -15.43 -43.66 -9.31
C LYS A 169 -14.93 -44.64 -10.37
N MET A 170 -13.76 -44.39 -10.97
CA MET A 170 -13.16 -45.32 -11.94
C MET A 170 -12.90 -46.71 -11.35
N THR A 171 -12.53 -46.81 -10.07
CA THR A 171 -12.31 -48.10 -9.40
C THR A 171 -13.63 -48.86 -9.21
N ILE A 172 -14.69 -48.16 -8.83
CA ILE A 172 -16.04 -48.73 -8.70
C ILE A 172 -16.53 -49.19 -10.06
N ASP A 173 -16.36 -48.39 -11.12
CA ASP A 173 -16.76 -48.75 -12.48
C ASP A 173 -16.07 -50.04 -12.95
N ARG A 174 -14.74 -50.16 -12.74
CA ARG A 174 -13.99 -51.40 -13.04
C ARG A 174 -14.50 -52.61 -12.25
N ARG A 175 -14.84 -52.43 -10.96
CA ARG A 175 -15.40 -53.51 -10.12
C ARG A 175 -16.79 -53.91 -10.60
N ASN A 176 -17.62 -52.95 -11.00
CA ASN A 176 -18.94 -53.19 -11.56
C ASN A 176 -18.83 -53.95 -12.89
N GLU A 177 -17.92 -53.56 -13.78
CA GLU A 177 -17.66 -54.30 -15.03
C GLU A 177 -17.21 -55.75 -14.76
N TYR A 178 -16.31 -55.95 -13.80
CA TYR A 178 -15.86 -57.29 -13.41
C TYR A 178 -17.01 -58.13 -12.85
N SER A 179 -17.82 -57.55 -11.95
CA SER A 179 -19.01 -58.19 -11.39
C SER A 179 -20.02 -58.57 -12.47
N ASN A 180 -20.26 -57.68 -13.44
CA ASN A 180 -21.13 -57.93 -14.58
C ASN A 180 -20.61 -59.10 -15.44
N LYS A 181 -19.31 -59.12 -15.76
CA LYS A 181 -18.68 -60.23 -16.50
C LYS A 181 -18.79 -61.56 -15.74
N LEU A 182 -18.61 -61.54 -14.41
CA LEU A 182 -18.74 -62.74 -13.58
C LEU A 182 -20.20 -63.23 -13.55
N SER A 183 -21.16 -62.31 -13.43
CA SER A 183 -22.59 -62.59 -13.48
C SER A 183 -23.01 -63.17 -14.84
N GLU A 184 -22.49 -62.65 -15.95
CA GLU A 184 -22.71 -63.20 -17.29
C GLU A 184 -22.14 -64.62 -17.43
N LYS A 185 -20.91 -64.86 -16.98
CA LYS A 185 -20.32 -66.21 -16.95
C LYS A 185 -21.15 -67.16 -16.11
N LEU A 186 -21.61 -66.72 -14.94
CA LEU A 186 -22.48 -67.52 -14.08
C LEU A 186 -23.76 -67.91 -14.84
N LYS A 187 -24.47 -66.95 -15.44
CA LYS A 187 -25.67 -67.20 -16.26
C LYS A 187 -25.39 -68.17 -17.42
N GLN A 188 -24.24 -68.06 -18.08
CA GLN A 188 -23.83 -69.00 -19.14
C GLN A 188 -23.62 -70.41 -18.58
N THR A 189 -22.95 -70.56 -17.44
CA THR A 189 -22.74 -71.86 -16.78
C THR A 189 -24.05 -72.46 -16.27
N GLU A 190 -24.93 -71.68 -15.67
CA GLU A 190 -26.27 -72.10 -15.26
C GLU A 190 -27.07 -72.58 -16.47
N SER A 191 -27.07 -71.82 -17.56
CA SER A 191 -27.73 -72.20 -18.82
C SER A 191 -27.13 -73.47 -19.44
N HIS A 192 -25.81 -73.68 -19.32
CA HIS A 192 -25.15 -74.89 -19.78
C HIS A 192 -25.52 -76.11 -18.91
N LEU A 193 -25.49 -75.96 -17.58
CA LEU A 193 -25.91 -76.99 -16.64
C LEU A 193 -27.39 -77.37 -16.83
N MET A 194 -28.26 -76.38 -17.03
CA MET A 194 -29.67 -76.63 -17.34
C MET A 194 -29.85 -77.41 -18.65
N ARG A 195 -29.05 -77.10 -19.68
CA ARG A 195 -29.02 -77.89 -20.93
C ARG A 195 -28.50 -79.31 -20.69
N LEU A 196 -27.43 -79.51 -19.93
CA LEU A 196 -26.91 -80.83 -19.58
C LEU A 196 -27.91 -81.63 -18.77
N LEU A 197 -28.61 -81.02 -17.82
CA LEU A 197 -29.69 -81.66 -17.06
C LEU A 197 -30.87 -82.02 -17.97
N ALA A 198 -31.22 -81.17 -18.93
CA ALA A 198 -32.25 -81.48 -19.92
C ALA A 198 -31.82 -82.63 -20.85
N MET A 199 -30.57 -82.64 -21.31
CA MET A 199 -29.97 -83.75 -22.07
C MET A 199 -29.97 -85.03 -21.23
N LYS A 200 -29.53 -85.00 -19.97
CA LYS A 200 -29.56 -86.14 -19.06
C LYS A 200 -30.98 -86.63 -18.79
N LYS A 201 -31.98 -85.74 -18.66
CA LYS A 201 -33.40 -86.14 -18.58
C LYS A 201 -33.86 -86.81 -19.87
N ARG A 202 -33.41 -86.33 -21.03
CA ARG A 202 -33.68 -86.95 -22.35
C ARG A 202 -32.98 -88.31 -22.45
N ASP A 203 -31.70 -88.40 -22.12
CA ASP A 203 -30.90 -89.63 -22.14
C ASP A 203 -31.37 -90.64 -21.10
N MET A 204 -31.86 -90.21 -19.94
CA MET A 204 -32.52 -91.09 -18.98
C MET A 204 -33.84 -91.60 -19.58
N LYS A 205 -34.65 -90.77 -20.23
CA LYS A 205 -35.83 -91.24 -20.98
C LYS A 205 -35.44 -92.19 -22.13
N SER A 206 -34.31 -91.97 -22.80
CA SER A 206 -33.76 -92.82 -23.87
C SER A 206 -33.18 -94.14 -23.33
N ARG A 207 -32.45 -94.11 -22.20
CA ARG A 207 -31.89 -95.28 -21.49
C ARG A 207 -32.96 -96.09 -20.77
N THR A 208 -34.06 -95.47 -20.35
CA THR A 208 -35.25 -96.20 -19.87
C THR A 208 -35.94 -96.95 -21.01
N ARG A 209 -35.60 -96.65 -22.28
CA ARG A 209 -36.03 -97.42 -23.47
C ARG A 209 -34.94 -98.33 -24.05
N GLN A 210 -33.67 -98.15 -23.69
CA GLN A 210 -32.57 -98.95 -24.23
C GLN A 210 -31.55 -99.29 -23.14
N SER A 211 -31.62 -100.55 -22.74
CA SER A 211 -30.56 -101.32 -22.10
C SER A 211 -30.27 -101.03 -20.62
N GLN A 212 -30.79 -101.94 -19.78
CA GLN A 212 -29.97 -102.74 -18.90
C GLN A 212 -28.54 -102.90 -19.47
N HIS A 213 -27.54 -102.33 -18.82
CA HIS A 213 -26.24 -102.95 -18.53
C HIS A 213 -25.13 -101.92 -18.30
N GLN A 214 -24.42 -102.21 -17.21
CA GLN A 214 -23.04 -101.89 -16.89
C GLN A 214 -22.68 -100.61 -16.13
N LYS A 215 -21.66 -100.85 -15.30
CA LYS A 215 -21.17 -100.19 -14.08
C LYS A 215 -20.07 -99.16 -14.38
N PRO A 216 -19.69 -98.32 -13.40
CA PRO A 216 -18.86 -97.14 -13.61
C PRO A 216 -17.37 -97.39 -13.32
N HIS A 217 -16.49 -96.57 -13.90
CA HIS A 217 -15.12 -96.39 -13.41
C HIS A 217 -14.79 -94.91 -13.22
N ALA A 218 -14.24 -94.63 -12.04
CA ALA A 218 -13.75 -93.35 -11.55
C ALA A 218 -12.22 -93.29 -11.61
N ASN A 219 -11.66 -92.08 -11.77
CA ASN A 219 -10.33 -91.58 -11.34
C ASN A 219 -9.97 -90.34 -12.18
N LYS A 220 -9.18 -89.33 -11.77
CA LYS A 220 -8.41 -89.02 -10.54
C LYS A 220 -7.89 -87.58 -10.68
N VAL A 221 -7.72 -86.90 -9.54
CA VAL A 221 -7.13 -85.56 -9.33
C VAL A 221 -5.59 -85.61 -9.35
N MET A 222 -4.93 -84.58 -9.92
CA MET A 222 -3.56 -84.08 -9.64
C MET A 222 -3.65 -82.54 -9.86
N SER A 223 -3.36 -81.59 -8.96
CA SER A 223 -2.24 -81.29 -8.06
C SER A 223 -0.90 -80.94 -8.74
N ASN A 224 -0.31 -79.84 -8.22
CA ASN A 224 1.04 -79.27 -8.36
C ASN A 224 1.04 -77.93 -9.13
N GLY A 225 1.46 -76.78 -8.59
CA GLY A 225 2.20 -76.49 -7.36
C GLY A 225 3.71 -76.49 -7.61
N GLU A 226 4.26 -75.33 -7.96
CA GLU A 226 5.68 -74.92 -8.04
C GLU A 226 5.60 -73.39 -8.32
N SER A 227 5.84 -72.40 -7.43
CA SER A 227 6.92 -72.06 -6.49
C SER A 227 8.30 -71.97 -7.15
N ASP A 228 8.58 -70.78 -7.72
CA ASP A 228 9.90 -70.38 -8.22
C ASP A 228 10.31 -69.08 -7.49
N GLU A 229 10.94 -69.26 -6.32
CA GLU A 229 11.71 -68.22 -5.64
C GLU A 229 13.17 -68.37 -6.08
N ASN A 230 13.71 -67.38 -6.81
CA ASN A 230 15.10 -66.97 -6.63
C ASN A 230 15.40 -65.61 -7.29
N HIS A 231 16.13 -64.79 -6.53
CA HIS A 231 16.79 -63.53 -6.88
C HIS A 231 15.93 -62.25 -6.99
N ARG A 232 15.55 -61.71 -5.83
CA ARG A 232 15.46 -60.25 -5.65
C ARG A 232 16.47 -59.81 -4.59
N PHE A 233 17.28 -58.82 -4.93
CA PHE A 233 17.92 -57.95 -3.93
C PHE A 233 16.86 -57.58 -2.90
N ALA A 234 17.19 -57.70 -1.62
CA ALA A 234 16.29 -57.51 -0.48
C ALA A 234 15.15 -56.52 -0.80
N ASP A 235 13.90 -57.00 -0.75
CA ASP A 235 12.74 -56.12 -0.86
C ASP A 235 12.96 -54.96 0.11
N THR A 236 12.94 -53.73 -0.39
CA THR A 236 13.09 -52.51 0.43
C THR A 236 12.15 -52.61 1.60
N THR A 237 12.68 -52.88 2.79
CA THR A 237 11.88 -52.91 4.00
C THR A 237 11.21 -51.54 4.13
N GLN A 238 9.97 -51.52 4.61
CA GLN A 238 9.21 -50.28 4.80
C GLN A 238 10.02 -49.22 5.56
N GLU A 239 10.87 -49.66 6.48
CA GLU A 239 11.85 -48.86 7.22
C GLU A 239 12.86 -48.15 6.31
N MET A 240 13.46 -48.84 5.34
CA MET A 240 14.45 -48.25 4.44
C MET A 240 13.80 -47.20 3.51
N THR A 241 12.55 -47.42 3.11
CA THR A 241 11.77 -46.44 2.35
C THR A 241 11.44 -45.21 3.20
N SER A 242 11.11 -45.39 4.49
CA SER A 242 10.85 -44.29 5.42
C SER A 242 12.12 -43.49 5.75
N ILE A 243 13.26 -44.15 5.92
CA ILE A 243 14.57 -43.52 6.14
C ILE A 243 14.96 -42.69 4.91
N LYS A 244 14.85 -43.28 3.72
CA LYS A 244 15.11 -42.59 2.45
C LYS A 244 14.24 -41.33 2.30
N PHE A 245 12.93 -41.46 2.56
CA PHE A 245 12.00 -40.33 2.49
C PHE A 245 12.38 -39.21 3.48
N LEU A 246 12.78 -39.54 4.70
CA LEU A 246 13.18 -38.56 5.71
C LEU A 246 14.45 -37.79 5.29
N LEU A 247 15.46 -38.52 4.77
CA LEU A 247 16.70 -37.92 4.29
C LEU A 247 16.48 -37.07 3.03
N GLU A 248 15.67 -37.54 2.08
CA GLU A 248 15.27 -36.77 0.89
C GLU A 248 14.51 -35.49 1.29
N ASN A 249 13.60 -35.58 2.26
CA ASN A 249 12.87 -34.44 2.76
C ASN A 249 13.80 -33.44 3.48
N MET A 250 14.76 -33.92 4.27
CA MET A 250 15.77 -33.08 4.90
C MET A 250 16.63 -32.34 3.87
N VAL A 251 17.12 -33.03 2.84
CA VAL A 251 17.89 -32.40 1.75
C VAL A 251 17.04 -31.39 1.02
N SER A 252 15.80 -31.74 0.68
CA SER A 252 14.85 -30.82 0.02
C SER A 252 14.60 -29.57 0.86
N ASP A 253 14.40 -29.71 2.17
CA ASP A 253 14.20 -28.60 3.10
C ASP A 253 15.45 -27.70 3.16
N ARG A 254 16.66 -28.27 3.22
CA ARG A 254 17.92 -27.52 3.20
C ARG A 254 18.13 -26.76 1.90
N VAL A 255 17.93 -27.42 0.75
CA VAL A 255 18.04 -26.80 -0.56
C VAL A 255 17.02 -25.65 -0.71
N ASN A 256 15.78 -25.84 -0.25
CA ASN A 256 14.77 -24.78 -0.31
C ASN A 256 15.13 -23.61 0.63
N ARG A 257 15.72 -23.88 1.80
CA ARG A 257 16.19 -22.86 2.73
C ARG A 257 17.32 -22.03 2.11
N ASP A 258 18.32 -22.68 1.53
CA ASP A 258 19.46 -22.00 0.89
C ASP A 258 19.00 -21.17 -0.32
N GLN A 259 18.05 -21.69 -1.10
CA GLN A 259 17.44 -20.97 -2.21
C GLN A 259 16.70 -19.71 -1.75
N MET A 260 15.84 -19.82 -0.73
CA MET A 260 15.12 -18.66 -0.21
C MET A 260 16.07 -17.65 0.47
N LYS A 261 17.22 -18.11 1.01
CA LYS A 261 18.25 -17.23 1.55
C LYS A 261 18.92 -16.40 0.45
N ILE A 262 19.29 -17.02 -0.66
CA ILE A 262 19.87 -16.32 -1.81
C ILE A 262 18.84 -15.34 -2.41
N GLU A 263 17.59 -15.76 -2.56
CA GLU A 263 16.50 -14.90 -3.03
C GLU A 263 16.31 -13.68 -2.11
N TYR A 264 16.42 -13.87 -0.79
CA TYR A 264 16.40 -12.76 0.17
C TYR A 264 17.59 -11.83 0.00
N GLU A 265 18.81 -12.35 -0.14
CA GLU A 265 20.02 -11.55 -0.36
C GLU A 265 19.95 -10.74 -1.67
N GLU A 266 19.45 -11.35 -2.76
CA GLU A 266 19.19 -10.68 -4.03
C GLU A 266 18.18 -9.55 -3.88
N LYS A 267 17.07 -9.79 -3.16
CA LYS A 267 16.04 -8.78 -2.91
C LYS A 267 16.52 -7.64 -2.02
N VAL A 268 17.39 -7.92 -1.04
CA VAL A 268 18.04 -6.88 -0.22
C VAL A 268 18.99 -6.02 -1.06
N ALA A 269 19.72 -6.64 -1.99
CA ALA A 269 20.57 -5.92 -2.94
C ALA A 269 19.75 -5.01 -3.86
N GLU A 270 18.64 -5.52 -4.42
CA GLU A 270 17.68 -4.77 -5.24
C GLU A 270 17.10 -3.57 -4.46
N TYR A 271 16.65 -3.80 -3.22
CA TYR A 271 16.17 -2.73 -2.33
C TYR A 271 17.23 -1.65 -2.11
N SER A 272 18.46 -2.05 -1.83
CA SER A 272 19.58 -1.14 -1.58
C SER A 272 19.98 -0.34 -2.83
N GLU A 273 19.81 -0.90 -4.01
CA GLU A 273 20.02 -0.19 -5.29
C GLU A 273 18.89 0.81 -5.56
N LEU A 274 17.63 0.40 -5.39
CA LEU A 274 16.48 1.29 -5.53
C LEU A 274 16.52 2.46 -4.54
N MET A 275 16.91 2.23 -3.28
CA MET A 275 17.10 3.32 -2.30
C MET A 275 18.21 4.29 -2.71
N ARG A 276 19.31 3.79 -3.29
CA ARG A 276 20.37 4.67 -3.84
C ARG A 276 19.86 5.48 -5.03
N SER A 277 19.05 4.88 -5.89
CA SER A 277 18.41 5.56 -7.02
C SER A 277 17.44 6.65 -6.55
N LEU A 278 16.58 6.35 -5.56
CA LEU A 278 15.65 7.31 -4.96
C LEU A 278 16.38 8.53 -4.39
N VAL A 279 17.45 8.29 -3.62
CA VAL A 279 18.26 9.37 -3.03
C VAL A 279 18.93 10.22 -4.13
N LYS A 280 19.33 9.61 -5.25
CA LYS A 280 19.91 10.33 -6.38
C LYS A 280 18.86 11.22 -7.05
N GLU A 281 17.68 10.69 -7.37
CA GLU A 281 16.58 11.44 -7.99
C GLU A 281 16.08 12.57 -7.07
N MET A 282 15.92 12.33 -5.76
CA MET A 282 15.57 13.37 -4.79
C MET A 282 16.61 14.50 -4.73
N LYS A 283 17.91 14.17 -4.80
CA LYS A 283 18.99 15.18 -4.84
C LYS A 283 18.95 15.99 -6.13
N GLU A 284 18.68 15.36 -7.26
CA GLU A 284 18.57 16.05 -8.55
C GLU A 284 17.33 16.93 -8.62
N LEU A 285 16.19 16.46 -8.12
CA LEU A 285 14.96 17.23 -8.00
C LEU A 285 15.16 18.47 -7.10
N ASN A 286 15.83 18.33 -5.95
CA ASN A 286 16.12 19.48 -5.09
C ASN A 286 17.06 20.48 -5.78
N LYS A 287 18.07 20.03 -6.52
CA LYS A 287 18.94 20.93 -7.30
C LYS A 287 18.18 21.74 -8.35
N VAL A 288 17.20 21.12 -9.02
CA VAL A 288 16.35 21.79 -10.02
C VAL A 288 15.36 22.75 -9.35
N LYS A 289 14.87 22.42 -8.14
CA LYS A 289 14.02 23.32 -7.34
C LYS A 289 14.80 24.51 -6.76
N ASP A 290 16.09 24.34 -6.44
CA ASP A 290 16.95 25.40 -5.90
C ASP A 290 17.52 26.33 -6.99
N SER A 291 17.49 25.94 -8.27
CA SER A 291 17.88 26.80 -9.40
C SER A 291 16.76 27.77 -9.76
N ASP A 292 16.65 28.83 -8.96
CA ASP A 292 15.48 29.70 -8.79
C ASP A 292 15.32 30.85 -9.83
N GLU A 293 15.94 30.82 -11.01
CA GLU A 293 16.06 32.06 -11.81
C GLU A 293 15.28 32.19 -13.12
N GLN A 294 14.74 31.15 -13.76
CA GLN A 294 13.85 31.34 -14.91
C GLN A 294 12.83 30.20 -15.03
N ASN A 295 11.55 30.50 -14.78
CA ASN A 295 10.40 29.63 -15.09
C ASN A 295 10.39 29.33 -16.60
N ASN A 296 11.11 28.29 -17.00
CA ASN A 296 11.09 27.76 -18.35
C ASN A 296 10.15 26.55 -18.36
N GLU A 297 9.28 26.45 -19.36
CA GLU A 297 8.28 25.39 -19.50
C GLU A 297 8.94 23.98 -19.49
N GLU A 298 10.14 23.87 -20.06
CA GLU A 298 10.99 22.67 -20.02
C GLU A 298 11.44 22.25 -18.60
N GLN A 299 11.67 23.20 -17.69
CA GLN A 299 12.03 22.87 -16.30
C GLN A 299 10.82 22.35 -15.52
N SER A 300 9.62 22.85 -15.83
CA SER A 300 8.36 22.35 -15.26
C SER A 300 8.06 20.92 -15.70
N GLU A 301 8.29 20.59 -16.97
CA GLU A 301 8.17 19.21 -17.48
C GLU A 301 9.23 18.28 -16.86
N SER A 302 10.48 18.73 -16.77
CA SER A 302 11.56 17.97 -16.17
C SER A 302 11.39 17.75 -14.65
N LEU A 303 10.70 18.66 -13.95
CA LEU A 303 10.30 18.48 -12.56
C LEU A 303 9.20 17.43 -12.44
N LYS A 304 8.17 17.47 -13.29
CA LYS A 304 7.09 16.47 -13.29
C LYS A 304 7.61 15.08 -13.63
N GLU A 305 8.51 14.96 -14.59
CA GLU A 305 9.13 13.67 -14.97
C GLU A 305 9.96 13.09 -13.81
N ARG A 306 10.74 13.92 -13.10
CA ARG A 306 11.47 13.47 -11.90
C ARG A 306 10.56 13.14 -10.73
N GLU A 307 9.48 13.89 -10.52
CA GLU A 307 8.46 13.57 -9.51
C GLU A 307 7.81 12.22 -9.83
N GLN A 308 7.48 11.95 -11.09
CA GLN A 308 6.95 10.67 -11.54
C GLN A 308 7.96 9.52 -11.40
N ASN A 309 9.23 9.74 -11.71
CA ASN A 309 10.29 8.75 -11.52
C ASN A 309 10.48 8.39 -10.03
N ILE A 310 10.35 9.37 -9.14
CA ILE A 310 10.38 9.14 -7.69
C ILE A 310 9.19 8.29 -7.26
N GLU A 311 7.97 8.62 -7.71
CA GLU A 311 6.77 7.80 -7.43
C GLU A 311 6.93 6.36 -7.94
N ASP A 312 7.49 6.16 -9.14
CA ASP A 312 7.74 4.83 -9.69
C ASP A 312 8.79 4.04 -8.89
N ILE A 313 9.84 4.71 -8.39
CA ILE A 313 10.85 4.07 -7.52
C ILE A 313 10.25 3.73 -6.16
N GLU A 314 9.40 4.58 -5.59
CA GLU A 314 8.68 4.32 -4.33
C GLU A 314 7.76 3.10 -4.46
N ILE A 315 7.01 2.97 -5.57
CA ILE A 315 6.17 1.79 -5.84
C ILE A 315 7.03 0.51 -5.93
N LYS A 316 8.19 0.57 -6.60
CA LYS A 316 9.10 -0.57 -6.69
C LYS A 316 9.69 -0.93 -5.33
N LEU A 317 10.02 0.06 -4.49
CA LEU A 317 10.49 -0.17 -3.13
C LEU A 317 9.43 -0.86 -2.28
N GLU A 318 8.17 -0.41 -2.33
CA GLU A 318 7.08 -1.07 -1.61
C GLU A 318 6.88 -2.53 -2.04
N LEU A 319 7.02 -2.82 -3.34
CA LEU A 319 6.94 -4.19 -3.86
C LEU A 319 8.07 -5.07 -3.31
N VAL A 320 9.31 -4.58 -3.37
CA VAL A 320 10.48 -5.30 -2.85
C VAL A 320 10.40 -5.46 -1.33
N GLU A 321 9.92 -4.46 -0.58
CA GLU A 321 9.69 -4.57 0.86
C GLU A 321 8.65 -5.65 1.20
N SER A 322 7.55 -5.72 0.43
CA SER A 322 6.55 -6.78 0.58
C SER A 322 7.14 -8.17 0.32
N ASP A 323 7.99 -8.32 -0.71
CA ASP A 323 8.66 -9.58 -1.02
C ASP A 323 9.65 -9.97 0.09
N LEU A 324 10.41 -9.00 0.61
CA LEU A 324 11.31 -9.19 1.74
C LEU A 324 10.56 -9.58 3.02
N GLU A 325 9.40 -8.97 3.30
CA GLU A 325 8.55 -9.33 4.43
C GLU A 325 7.99 -10.76 4.27
N GLU A 326 7.57 -11.14 3.07
CA GLU A 326 7.13 -12.51 2.77
C GLU A 326 8.26 -13.54 2.96
N LEU A 327 9.47 -13.24 2.48
CA LEU A 327 10.64 -14.09 2.67
C LEU A 327 11.04 -14.18 4.16
N ARG A 328 10.96 -13.09 4.92
CA ARG A 328 11.18 -13.09 6.38
C ARG A 328 10.19 -13.96 7.13
N THR A 329 8.92 -14.00 6.72
CA THR A 329 7.93 -14.92 7.35
C THR A 329 8.21 -16.39 7.06
N LYS A 330 8.88 -16.69 5.93
CA LYS A 330 9.27 -18.06 5.54
C LYS A 330 10.62 -18.49 6.11
N LEU A 331 11.53 -17.54 6.39
CA LEU A 331 12.78 -17.76 7.12
C LEU A 331 12.87 -16.89 8.39
N PRO A 332 12.30 -17.36 9.50
CA PRO A 332 12.46 -16.69 10.80
C PRO A 332 13.93 -16.55 11.24
N ASP A 333 14.81 -17.45 10.76
CA ASP A 333 16.22 -17.52 11.15
C ASP A 333 17.09 -16.37 10.60
N ILE A 334 16.72 -15.77 9.45
CA ILE A 334 17.53 -14.71 8.83
C ILE A 334 17.52 -13.42 9.68
N VAL A 335 16.39 -13.08 10.31
CA VAL A 335 16.25 -11.88 11.16
C VAL A 335 16.95 -12.04 12.51
N ARG A 336 17.07 -13.28 13.02
CA ARG A 336 17.76 -13.56 14.29
C ARG A 336 19.28 -13.57 14.16
N SER A 337 19.82 -13.82 12.97
CA SER A 337 21.27 -13.81 12.72
C SER A 337 21.93 -12.44 12.90
N GLU A 338 21.18 -11.34 12.86
CA GLU A 338 21.72 -9.98 13.08
C GLU A 338 21.63 -9.52 14.55
N ALA A 339 20.81 -10.16 15.39
CA ALA A 339 20.51 -9.69 16.74
C ALA A 339 21.06 -10.58 17.87
N ASP A 340 21.25 -11.89 17.67
CA ASP A 340 21.76 -12.80 18.70
C ASP A 340 22.81 -13.76 18.14
N ALA A 341 24.08 -13.48 18.43
CA ALA A 341 25.23 -14.35 18.19
C ALA A 341 25.28 -15.56 19.14
N THR A 342 24.14 -16.20 19.40
CA THR A 342 24.05 -17.47 20.13
C THR A 342 23.34 -18.50 19.28
N ASN A 343 24.16 -19.36 18.67
CA ASN A 343 23.83 -20.56 17.92
C ASN A 343 22.68 -21.37 18.54
N VAL A 344 21.46 -21.20 18.03
CA VAL A 344 20.52 -22.31 17.83
C VAL A 344 19.67 -21.95 16.60
N ALA A 345 20.08 -22.43 15.42
CA ALA A 345 19.16 -22.48 14.28
C ALA A 345 17.96 -23.33 14.72
N GLU A 346 16.74 -22.83 14.57
CA GLU A 346 15.55 -23.67 14.77
C GLU A 346 15.55 -24.73 13.66
N GLU A 347 16.14 -25.88 13.96
CA GLU A 347 16.16 -27.05 13.08
C GLU A 347 14.73 -27.41 12.71
N THR A 348 14.50 -27.68 11.41
CA THR A 348 13.17 -28.15 11.02
C THR A 348 12.88 -29.47 11.73
N LYS A 349 11.62 -29.77 12.03
CA LYS A 349 11.20 -31.06 12.63
C LYS A 349 11.73 -32.28 11.86
N SER A 350 11.97 -32.09 10.55
CA SER A 350 12.60 -33.04 9.63
C SER A 350 14.10 -33.23 9.94
N GLU A 351 14.85 -32.14 10.10
CA GLU A 351 16.27 -32.17 10.50
C GLU A 351 16.47 -32.76 11.92
N GLU A 352 15.61 -32.42 12.87
CA GLU A 352 15.69 -32.94 14.24
C GLU A 352 15.44 -34.48 14.27
N SER A 353 14.48 -34.94 13.47
CA SER A 353 14.17 -36.38 13.31
C SER A 353 15.31 -37.13 12.60
N ALA A 354 15.89 -36.53 11.55
CA ALA A 354 17.02 -37.09 10.83
C ALA A 354 18.29 -37.13 11.70
N ARG A 355 18.54 -36.09 12.50
CA ARG A 355 19.64 -36.06 13.47
C ARG A 355 19.49 -37.14 14.54
N LYS A 356 18.30 -37.35 15.10
CA LYS A 356 18.03 -38.44 16.05
C LYS A 356 18.25 -39.81 15.43
N MET A 357 17.85 -40.00 14.17
CA MET A 357 18.07 -41.24 13.43
C MET A 357 19.56 -41.50 13.18
N ILE A 358 20.30 -40.49 12.71
CA ILE A 358 21.73 -40.60 12.44
C ILE A 358 22.52 -40.79 13.74
N ALA A 359 22.12 -40.13 14.83
CA ALA A 359 22.74 -40.29 16.15
C ALA A 359 22.66 -41.72 16.68
N ASN A 360 21.59 -42.45 16.36
CA ASN A 360 21.38 -43.85 16.77
C ASN A 360 22.23 -44.87 15.98
N LEU A 361 22.97 -44.45 14.95
CA LEU A 361 23.91 -45.32 14.25
C LEU A 361 25.11 -45.63 15.17
N SER A 362 25.40 -46.92 15.35
CA SER A 362 26.37 -47.42 16.32
C SER A 362 27.83 -47.07 16.03
N ALA A 363 28.15 -46.63 14.80
CA ALA A 363 29.51 -46.33 14.36
C ALA A 363 29.72 -44.82 14.15
N PRO A 364 30.61 -44.15 14.92
CA PRO A 364 30.89 -42.71 14.81
C PRO A 364 31.36 -42.27 13.42
N VAL A 365 32.21 -43.09 12.79
CA VAL A 365 32.78 -42.81 11.46
C VAL A 365 31.71 -42.83 10.38
N ILE A 366 30.76 -43.76 10.46
CA ILE A 366 29.64 -43.86 9.52
C ILE A 366 28.71 -42.65 9.66
N ARG A 367 28.51 -42.14 10.89
CA ARG A 367 27.75 -40.90 11.11
C ARG A 367 28.40 -39.69 10.47
N SER A 368 29.72 -39.53 10.63
CA SER A 368 30.46 -38.42 10.00
C SER A 368 30.36 -38.50 8.47
N LEU A 369 30.68 -39.66 7.89
CA LEU A 369 30.62 -39.86 6.44
C LEU A 369 29.22 -39.64 5.87
N LEU A 370 28.17 -40.04 6.61
CA LEU A 370 26.79 -39.80 6.18
C LEU A 370 26.44 -38.32 6.20
N TRP A 371 26.91 -37.55 7.18
CA TRP A 371 26.74 -36.09 7.20
C TRP A 371 27.49 -35.41 6.07
N ASP A 372 28.76 -35.77 5.86
CA ASP A 372 29.58 -35.24 4.77
C ASP A 372 28.93 -35.52 3.41
N PHE A 373 28.44 -36.75 3.22
CA PHE A 373 27.70 -37.14 2.01
C PHE A 373 26.38 -36.36 1.85
N LEU A 374 25.62 -36.16 2.94
CA LEU A 374 24.37 -35.40 2.89
C LEU A 374 24.61 -33.92 2.59
N ASP A 375 25.69 -33.34 3.10
CA ASP A 375 26.07 -31.96 2.85
C ASP A 375 26.53 -31.77 1.38
N ASP A 376 27.36 -32.67 0.86
CA ASP A 376 27.77 -32.66 -0.54
C ASP A 376 26.60 -32.94 -1.49
N TYR A 377 25.71 -33.85 -1.12
CA TYR A 377 24.48 -34.11 -1.87
C TYR A 377 23.54 -32.89 -1.86
N THR A 378 23.41 -32.20 -0.73
CA THR A 378 22.64 -30.95 -0.62
C THR A 378 23.19 -29.87 -1.54
N LYS A 379 24.52 -29.68 -1.57
CA LYS A 379 25.18 -28.72 -2.49
C LYS A 379 24.93 -29.09 -3.95
N SER A 380 25.10 -30.36 -4.31
CA SER A 380 24.89 -30.83 -5.68
C SER A 380 23.42 -30.69 -6.12
N GLU A 381 22.47 -30.98 -5.23
CA GLU A 381 21.05 -30.78 -5.48
C GLU A 381 20.67 -29.30 -5.61
N PHE A 382 21.30 -28.44 -4.81
CA PHE A 382 21.16 -26.99 -4.93
C PHE A 382 21.66 -26.49 -6.29
N GLU A 383 22.88 -26.86 -6.69
CA GLU A 383 23.45 -26.52 -8.01
C GLU A 383 22.58 -27.04 -9.16
N ARG A 384 22.06 -28.27 -9.04
CA ARG A 384 21.13 -28.85 -10.01
C ARG A 384 19.87 -28.00 -10.15
N LYS A 385 19.24 -27.58 -9.06
CA LYS A 385 18.06 -26.70 -9.11
C LYS A 385 18.37 -25.34 -9.72
N VAL A 386 19.52 -24.74 -9.40
CA VAL A 386 19.95 -23.47 -10.00
C VAL A 386 20.10 -23.61 -11.52
N LEU A 387 20.73 -24.70 -11.98
CA LEU A 387 20.85 -25.00 -13.41
C LEU A 387 19.49 -25.22 -14.07
N ASP A 388 18.58 -25.95 -13.42
CA ASP A 388 17.21 -26.18 -13.92
C ASP A 388 16.44 -24.86 -14.11
N ILE A 389 16.55 -23.93 -13.15
CA ILE A 389 15.97 -22.58 -13.25
C ILE A 389 16.63 -21.79 -14.39
N SER A 390 17.95 -21.90 -14.57
CA SER A 390 18.63 -21.23 -15.67
C SER A 390 18.23 -21.79 -17.04
N VAL A 391 18.02 -23.10 -17.15
CA VAL A 391 17.60 -23.76 -18.39
C VAL A 391 16.19 -23.34 -18.74
N THR A 392 15.25 -23.46 -17.80
CA THR A 392 13.86 -23.05 -18.02
C THR A 392 13.72 -21.58 -18.40
N ARG A 393 14.48 -20.66 -17.78
CA ARG A 393 14.52 -19.25 -18.19
C ARG A 393 15.00 -19.06 -19.63
N LYS A 394 16.03 -19.79 -20.06
CA LYS A 394 16.57 -19.72 -21.43
C LYS A 394 15.60 -20.35 -22.44
N GLU A 395 14.92 -21.43 -22.07
CA GLU A 395 13.87 -22.05 -22.88
C GLU A 395 12.69 -21.11 -23.06
N SER A 396 12.20 -20.46 -22.00
CA SER A 396 11.13 -19.45 -22.12
C SER A 396 11.54 -18.23 -22.95
N ALA A 397 12.80 -17.79 -22.86
CA ALA A 397 13.31 -16.71 -23.69
C ALA A 397 13.41 -17.12 -25.18
N LEU A 398 13.81 -18.37 -25.45
CA LEU A 398 13.78 -18.94 -26.81
C LEU A 398 12.35 -19.02 -27.35
N GLU A 399 11.40 -19.53 -26.56
CA GLU A 399 9.98 -19.58 -26.95
C GLU A 399 9.42 -18.18 -27.26
N SER A 400 9.79 -17.15 -26.48
CA SER A 400 9.36 -15.78 -26.78
C SER A 400 9.94 -15.23 -28.08
N LEU A 401 11.19 -15.59 -28.40
CA LEU A 401 11.85 -15.18 -29.65
C LEU A 401 11.29 -15.94 -30.85
N GLU A 402 10.94 -17.22 -30.68
CA GLU A 402 10.26 -18.01 -31.71
C GLU A 402 8.84 -17.53 -32.00
N LEU A 403 8.18 -16.85 -31.05
CA LEU A 403 6.86 -16.23 -31.24
C LEU A 403 6.94 -14.83 -31.88
N GLU A 404 8.10 -14.17 -31.83
CA GLU A 404 8.33 -12.85 -32.45
C GLU A 404 8.82 -12.93 -33.91
N ILE A 405 9.26 -14.10 -34.38
CA ILE A 405 9.63 -14.41 -35.78
C ILE A 405 8.42 -15.00 -36.50
#